data_AF-A0A3S4LZ09-F1
#
_entry.id   AF-A0A3S4LZ09-F1
#
_cell.length_a   1.000
_cell.length_b   1.000
_cell.length_c   1.000
_cell.angle_alpha   90.00
_cell.angle_beta   90.00
_cell.angle_gamma   90.00
#
_symmetry.space_group_name_H-M   'P 1'
#
loop_
_entity.id
_entity.type
_entity.pdbx_description
1 polymer ?
#
loop_
_entity_poly.entity_id
_entity_poly.type
_entity_poly.pdbx_seq_one_letter_code
_entity_poly.pdbx_strand_id
1 'polypeptide(L)'
;MSLDGYWKLYDHTLATVRAEKPSTFAGLKTILDRFEPPSSGEAFFPGGADDTLAMALMSAGWSVDFEEGDYLWTAAHPVSGAVVQHVEGDLYCLIDGDHA
;
A
#
# COMPACT_ATOMS: atom_id res chain seq x y z
N MET A 1 -10.28 20.12 8.39
CA MET A 1 -10.19 19.22 9.55
C MET A 1 -9.19 19.80 10.53
N SER A 2 -9.46 19.81 11.84
CA SER A 2 -8.41 20.11 12.83
C SER A 2 -7.48 18.90 12.99
N LEU A 3 -6.27 19.12 13.52
CA LEU A 3 -5.33 18.02 13.83
C LEU A 3 -5.96 16.98 14.77
N ASP A 4 -6.69 17.45 15.79
CA ASP A 4 -7.44 16.57 16.70
C ASP A 4 -8.56 15.79 15.97
N GLY A 5 -9.22 16.43 14.99
CA GLY A 5 -10.22 15.77 14.17
C GLY A 5 -9.61 14.70 13.26
N TYR A 6 -8.39 14.92 12.79
CA TYR A 6 -7.62 13.97 12.00
C TYR A 6 -7.30 12.70 12.78
N TRP A 7 -6.67 12.83 13.94
CA TRP A 7 -6.31 11.65 14.74
C TRP A 7 -7.54 10.90 15.26
N LYS A 8 -8.63 11.60 15.60
CA LYS A 8 -9.89 10.94 15.96
C LYS A 8 -10.48 10.12 14.82
N LEU A 9 -10.40 10.61 13.59
CA LEU A 9 -10.91 9.88 12.42
C LEU A 9 -10.01 8.67 12.12
N TYR A 10 -8.70 8.85 12.20
CA TYR A 10 -7.70 7.80 12.08
C TYR A 10 -7.99 6.62 13.02
N ASP A 11 -8.08 6.90 14.32
CA ASP A 11 -8.36 5.90 15.35
C ASP A 11 -9.71 5.22 15.13
N HIS A 12 -10.70 5.99 14.69
CA HIS A 12 -12.04 5.48 14.41
C HIS A 12 -12.06 4.53 13.21
N THR A 13 -11.35 4.84 12.13
CA THR A 13 -11.19 3.96 10.97
C THR A 13 -10.53 2.63 11.40
N LEU A 14 -9.43 2.69 12.17
CA LEU A 14 -8.75 1.48 12.65
C LEU A 14 -9.62 0.64 13.60
N ALA A 15 -10.32 1.28 14.54
CA ALA A 15 -11.25 0.61 15.44
C ALA A 15 -12.39 -0.09 14.66
N THR A 16 -12.90 0.57 13.60
CA THR A 16 -13.95 0.00 12.76
C THR A 16 -13.46 -1.23 11.99
N VAL A 17 -12.26 -1.18 11.41
CA VAL A 17 -11.64 -2.35 10.73
C VAL A 17 -11.52 -3.53 11.70
N ARG A 18 -11.07 -3.30 12.93
CA ARG A 18 -10.95 -4.35 13.95
C ARG A 18 -12.28 -4.94 14.39
N ALA A 19 -13.30 -4.09 14.53
CA ALA A 19 -14.63 -4.49 14.99
C ALA A 19 -15.42 -5.24 13.91
N GLU A 20 -15.45 -4.70 12.69
CA GLU A 20 -16.20 -5.28 11.56
C GLU A 20 -15.49 -6.48 10.93
N LYS A 21 -14.17 -6.60 11.14
CA LYS A 21 -13.33 -7.69 10.60
C LYS A 21 -13.59 -7.95 9.11
N PRO A 22 -13.45 -6.93 8.23
CA PRO A 22 -13.70 -7.11 6.81
C PRO A 22 -12.76 -8.18 6.28
N SER A 23 -13.26 -9.20 5.59
CA SER A 23 -12.44 -10.28 5.04
C SER A 23 -12.19 -10.15 3.53
N THR A 24 -12.58 -9.02 2.93
CA THR A 24 -12.42 -8.74 1.49
C THR A 24 -11.95 -7.32 1.24
N PHE A 25 -11.29 -7.10 0.10
CA PHE A 25 -10.90 -5.76 -0.35
C PHE A 25 -12.10 -4.82 -0.50
N ALA A 26 -13.20 -5.28 -1.12
CA ALA A 26 -14.42 -4.47 -1.25
C ALA A 26 -15.02 -4.08 0.12
N GLY A 27 -14.98 -4.98 1.10
CA GLY A 27 -15.42 -4.69 2.47
C GLY A 27 -14.50 -3.68 3.17
N LEU A 28 -13.18 -3.85 3.04
CA LEU A 28 -12.20 -2.91 3.55
C LEU A 28 -12.34 -1.52 2.91
N LYS A 29 -12.42 -1.46 1.58
CA LYS A 29 -12.66 -0.24 0.81
C LYS A 29 -13.95 0.45 1.24
N THR A 30 -15.03 -0.31 1.46
CA THR A 30 -16.29 0.25 1.95
C THR A 30 -16.11 0.91 3.31
N ILE A 31 -15.24 0.40 4.20
CA ILE A 31 -14.93 1.04 5.49
C ILE A 31 -14.07 2.29 5.26
N LEU A 32 -13.02 2.20 4.44
CA LEU A 32 -12.12 3.32 4.17
C LEU A 32 -12.87 4.49 3.51
N ASP A 33 -13.69 4.25 2.49
CA ASP A 33 -14.45 5.27 1.78
C ASP A 33 -15.50 6.00 2.65
N ARG A 34 -15.91 5.42 3.80
CA ARG A 34 -16.84 6.10 4.74
C ARG A 34 -16.19 7.25 5.48
N PHE A 35 -14.89 7.14 5.73
CA PHE A 35 -14.16 8.01 6.65
C PHE A 35 -13.07 8.81 5.93
N GLU A 36 -12.44 8.23 4.92
CA GLU A 36 -11.33 8.84 4.21
C GLU A 36 -11.80 9.53 2.91
N PRO A 37 -11.15 10.62 2.48
CA PRO A 37 -11.40 11.23 1.18
C PRO A 37 -11.18 10.23 0.02
N PRO A 38 -11.83 10.42 -1.14
CA PRO A 38 -11.65 9.55 -2.30
C PRO A 38 -10.19 9.44 -2.75
N SER A 39 -9.73 8.21 -2.96
CA SER A 39 -8.39 7.89 -3.50
C SER A 39 -8.32 8.12 -5.01
N SER A 40 -7.12 8.43 -5.54
CA SER A 40 -6.83 8.33 -6.98
C SER A 40 -6.55 6.90 -7.45
N GLY A 41 -6.39 5.95 -6.52
CA GLY A 41 -6.41 4.51 -6.76
C GLY A 41 -7.77 3.91 -6.35
N GLU A 42 -7.78 2.70 -5.80
CA GLU A 42 -9.02 2.04 -5.40
C GLU A 42 -9.47 2.39 -3.97
N ALA A 43 -8.58 2.61 -3.01
CA ALA A 43 -8.91 3.06 -1.64
C ALA A 43 -7.73 3.85 -1.04
N PHE A 44 -7.95 4.56 0.07
CA PHE A 44 -6.90 5.33 0.75
C PHE A 44 -6.97 5.16 2.26
N PHE A 45 -5.81 5.09 2.91
CA PHE A 45 -5.68 5.23 4.35
C PHE A 45 -4.35 5.93 4.67
N PRO A 46 -4.36 6.99 5.49
CA PRO A 46 -3.14 7.73 5.79
C PRO A 46 -2.21 6.97 6.75
N GLY A 47 -0.93 7.36 6.80
CA GLY A 47 0.08 6.81 7.72
C GLY A 47 0.53 7.81 8.80
N GLY A 48 1.51 7.40 9.62
CA GLY A 48 2.24 8.31 10.52
C GLY A 48 1.82 8.31 12.00
N ALA A 49 0.97 7.36 12.42
CA ALA A 49 0.72 7.07 13.83
C ALA A 49 1.49 5.83 14.29
N ASP A 50 1.56 5.63 15.61
CA ASP A 50 2.10 4.42 16.23
C ASP A 50 1.22 3.19 15.93
N ASP A 51 -0.10 3.40 15.82
CA ASP A 51 -1.04 2.39 15.35
C ASP A 51 -1.22 2.51 13.83
N THR A 52 -1.31 1.39 13.13
CA THR A 52 -1.27 1.38 11.66
C THR A 52 -2.38 0.51 11.07
N LEU A 53 -2.70 0.72 9.80
CA LEU A 53 -3.65 -0.14 9.07
C LEU A 53 -3.20 -1.60 9.09
N ALA A 54 -1.90 -1.85 8.92
CA ALA A 54 -1.32 -3.19 9.02
C ALA A 54 -1.66 -3.86 10.36
N MET A 55 -1.50 -3.14 11.48
CA MET A 55 -1.83 -3.65 12.81
C MET A 55 -3.33 -3.89 13.01
N ALA A 56 -4.18 -3.02 12.48
CA ALA A 56 -5.63 -3.20 12.52
C ALA A 56 -6.10 -4.39 11.68
N LEU A 57 -5.52 -4.58 10.49
CA LEU A 57 -5.80 -5.74 9.63
C LEU A 57 -5.37 -7.04 10.31
N MET A 58 -4.18 -7.09 10.92
CA MET A 58 -3.74 -8.25 11.72
C MET A 58 -4.73 -8.58 12.83
N SER A 59 -5.18 -7.57 13.58
CA SER A 59 -6.17 -7.73 14.65
C SER A 59 -7.55 -8.16 14.14
N ALA A 60 -7.91 -7.74 12.93
CA ALA A 60 -9.13 -8.14 12.23
C ALA A 60 -9.09 -9.58 11.71
N GLY A 61 -7.92 -10.23 11.78
CA GLY A 61 -7.72 -11.62 11.34
C GLY A 61 -7.05 -11.76 9.97
N TRP A 62 -6.53 -10.68 9.39
CA TRP A 62 -5.65 -10.77 8.21
C TRP A 62 -4.25 -11.19 8.62
N SER A 63 -3.53 -11.83 7.71
CA SER A 63 -2.08 -11.90 7.81
C SER A 63 -1.51 -10.67 7.12
N VAL A 64 -0.55 -9.98 7.76
CA VAL A 64 0.15 -8.84 7.16
C VAL A 64 1.65 -9.07 7.31
N ASP A 65 2.34 -9.10 6.17
CA ASP A 65 3.79 -9.16 6.10
C ASP A 65 4.33 -7.77 5.80
N PHE A 66 5.31 -7.32 6.57
CA PHE A 66 5.97 -6.04 6.33
C PHE A 66 7.17 -6.26 5.41
N GLU A 67 7.21 -5.53 4.30
CA GLU A 67 8.39 -5.42 3.45
C GLU A 67 9.12 -4.10 3.77
N GLU A 68 10.39 -4.16 4.15
CA GLU A 68 11.31 -3.02 3.96
C GLU A 68 11.54 -2.89 2.44
N GLY A 69 11.75 -1.66 1.94
CA GLY A 69 11.74 -1.37 0.50
C GLY A 69 12.95 -1.88 -0.28
N ASP A 70 13.16 -3.20 -0.28
CA ASP A 70 14.23 -3.94 -0.92
C ASP A 70 13.89 -4.28 -2.39
N TYR A 71 12.62 -4.14 -2.80
CA TYR A 71 12.08 -4.51 -4.12
C TYR A 71 11.97 -3.34 -5.10
N LEU A 72 13.00 -2.51 -5.04
CA LEU A 72 13.27 -1.36 -5.88
C LEU A 72 14.70 -1.52 -6.43
N TRP A 73 14.86 -2.07 -7.63
CA TRP A 73 16.20 -2.33 -8.19
C TRP A 73 16.27 -2.16 -9.72
N THR A 74 17.49 -1.95 -10.24
CA THR A 74 17.79 -1.76 -11.68
C THR A 74 18.81 -2.79 -12.15
N ALA A 75 18.56 -3.44 -13.28
CA ALA A 75 19.49 -4.40 -13.90
C ALA A 75 19.91 -3.94 -15.30
N ALA A 76 21.19 -4.14 -15.66
CA ALA A 76 21.77 -3.82 -16.97
C ALA A 76 22.49 -5.04 -17.56
N HIS A 77 22.19 -5.39 -18.81
CA HIS A 77 22.80 -6.49 -19.53
C HIS A 77 24.03 -5.99 -20.32
N PRO A 78 25.26 -6.41 -19.97
CA PRO A 78 26.48 -5.75 -20.44
C PRO A 78 26.81 -5.98 -21.92
N VAL A 79 26.21 -7.00 -22.55
CA VAL A 79 26.53 -7.38 -23.94
C VAL A 79 25.53 -6.78 -24.93
N SER A 80 24.24 -6.80 -24.60
CA SER A 80 23.19 -6.22 -25.47
C SER A 80 22.89 -4.76 -25.15
N GLY A 81 23.30 -4.26 -23.98
CA GLY A 81 22.93 -2.92 -23.50
C GLY A 81 21.51 -2.79 -22.95
N ALA A 82 20.77 -3.91 -22.78
CA ALA A 82 19.40 -3.88 -22.26
C ALA A 82 19.34 -3.50 -20.77
N VAL A 83 18.29 -2.80 -20.33
CA VAL A 83 18.13 -2.33 -18.95
C VAL A 83 16.66 -2.45 -18.51
N VAL A 84 16.43 -2.90 -17.27
CA VAL A 84 15.08 -3.01 -16.65
C VAL A 84 15.08 -2.47 -15.22
N GLN A 85 13.97 -1.87 -14.81
CA GLN A 85 13.71 -1.45 -13.42
C GLN A 85 12.53 -2.23 -12.84
N HIS A 86 12.67 -2.64 -11.60
CA HIS A 86 11.67 -3.38 -10.82
C HIS A 86 11.20 -2.50 -9.66
N VAL A 87 9.94 -2.04 -9.67
CA VAL A 87 9.31 -1.27 -8.58
C VAL A 87 8.02 -1.94 -8.17
N GLU A 88 7.93 -2.38 -6.92
CA GLU A 88 6.69 -2.94 -6.33
C GLU A 88 6.00 -3.96 -7.26
N GLY A 89 6.82 -4.74 -7.99
CA GLY A 89 6.40 -5.83 -8.86
C GLY A 89 6.31 -5.54 -10.35
N ASP A 90 6.37 -4.28 -10.76
CA ASP A 90 6.33 -3.99 -12.18
C ASP A 90 7.74 -3.89 -12.77
N LEU A 91 7.93 -4.64 -13.86
CA LEU A 91 9.14 -4.59 -14.68
C LEU A 91 8.93 -3.63 -15.83
N TYR A 92 9.75 -2.58 -15.82
CA TYR A 92 9.72 -1.53 -16.81
C TYR A 92 10.95 -1.69 -17.69
N CYS A 93 10.73 -2.03 -18.96
CA CYS A 93 11.80 -1.97 -19.95
C CYS A 93 12.31 -0.53 -20.03
N LEU A 94 13.62 -0.35 -19.82
CA LEU A 94 14.28 0.95 -19.87
C LEU A 94 15.15 1.08 -21.14
N ILE A 95 15.79 -0.03 -21.57
CA ILE A 95 16.52 -0.17 -22.84
C ILE A 95 16.35 -1.62 -23.33
N ASP A 96 16.00 -1.82 -24.60
CA ASP A 96 15.73 -3.15 -25.18
C ASP A 96 17.02 -3.89 -25.63
N GLY A 97 18.04 -3.13 -26.03
CA GLY A 97 19.36 -3.61 -26.45
C GLY A 97 19.50 -3.94 -27.95
N ASP A 98 20.74 -4.04 -28.46
CA ASP A 98 21.05 -4.37 -29.86
C ASP A 98 21.54 -5.82 -30.00
N HIS A 99 20.98 -6.58 -30.95
CA HIS A 99 21.46 -7.92 -31.32
C HIS A 99 22.52 -7.80 -32.43
N ALA A 100 23.79 -7.66 -32.06
CA ALA A 100 24.93 -7.61 -33.00
C ALA A 100 25.94 -8.72 -32.75
#